data_AF-A0A259D9Q5-F1
#
_entry.id   AF-A0A259D9Q5-F1
#
_cell.length_a   1.000
_cell.length_b   1.000
_cell.length_c   1.000
_cell.angle_alpha   90.00
_cell.angle_beta   90.00
_cell.angle_gamma   90.00
#
_symmetry.space_group_name_H-M   'P 1'
#
loop_
_entity.id
_entity.type
_entity.pdbx_description
1 polymer ?
#
loop_
_entity_poly.entity_id
_entity_poly.type
_entity_poly.pdbx_seq_one_letter_code
_entity_poly.pdbx_strand_id
1 'polypeptide(L)' 'MVQEGHLRLNGQRCAKPGHGVSPGDVLTFPQGNRIRVVRILALGERRGPAPEAEALFADLDALTPPDDASSLE' A
#
# COMPACT_ATOMS: atom_id res chain seq x y z
N MET A 1 -10.94 8.28 0.35
CA MET A 1 -9.70 7.47 0.30
C MET A 1 -8.47 8.19 -0.27
N VAL A 2 -8.52 8.97 -1.37
CA VAL A 2 -7.36 9.78 -1.84
C VAL A 2 -7.49 11.27 -1.53
N GLN A 3 -8.69 11.85 -1.63
CA GLN A 3 -8.93 13.27 -1.34
C GLN A 3 -8.83 13.63 0.16
N GLU A 4 -8.90 12.64 1.05
CA GLU A 4 -8.73 12.82 2.50
C GLU A 4 -7.25 12.73 2.94
N GLY A 5 -6.32 12.45 2.01
CA GLY A 5 -4.89 12.36 2.31
C GLY A 5 -4.52 11.21 3.26
N HIS A 6 -5.33 10.16 3.29
CA HIS A 6 -5.06 8.96 4.11
C HIS A 6 -4.14 7.96 3.40
N LEU A 7 -3.78 8.21 2.14
CA LEU A 7 -2.84 7.39 1.38
C LEU A 7 -1.44 7.96 1.52
N ARG A 8 -0.47 7.10 1.84
CA ARG A 8 0.96 7.41 1.79
C ARG A 8 1.63 6.57 0.71
N LEU A 9 2.57 7.18 0.02
CA LEU A 9 3.45 6.54 -0.96
C LEU A 9 4.89 6.72 -0.49
N ASN A 10 5.62 5.64 -0.28
CA ASN A 10 6.98 5.63 0.27
C ASN A 10 7.11 6.46 1.56
N GLY A 11 6.10 6.38 2.43
CA GLY A 11 6.04 7.16 3.67
C GLY A 11 5.64 8.64 3.51
N GLN A 12 5.55 9.15 2.27
CA GLN A 12 5.10 10.51 1.99
C GLN A 12 3.58 10.58 1.79
N ARG A 13 2.93 11.60 2.36
CA ARG A 13 1.48 11.79 2.23
C ARG A 13 1.13 12.11 0.78
N CYS A 14 0.37 11.24 0.13
CA CYS A 14 -0.08 11.45 -1.22
C CYS A 14 -1.40 12.24 -1.19
N ALA A 15 -1.33 13.52 -1.57
CA ALA A 15 -2.48 14.43 -1.61
C ALA A 15 -3.07 14.61 -3.02
N LYS A 16 -2.38 14.12 -4.06
CA LYS A 16 -2.78 14.29 -5.46
C LYS A 16 -3.19 12.94 -6.07
N PRO A 17 -4.41 12.82 -6.61
CA PRO A 17 -4.90 11.57 -7.21
C PRO A 17 -4.20 11.16 -8.52
N GLY A 18 -3.34 12.01 -9.08
CA GLY A 18 -2.52 11.73 -10.26
C GLY A 18 -1.04 11.49 -9.96
N HIS A 19 -0.67 11.18 -8.71
CA HIS A 19 0.71 10.83 -8.41
C HIS A 19 1.05 9.51 -9.10
N GLY A 20 2.02 9.54 -10.03
CA GLY A 20 2.48 8.35 -10.73
C GLY A 20 3.08 7.36 -9.74
N VAL A 21 2.72 6.09 -9.88
CA VAL A 21 3.27 5.00 -9.08
C VAL A 21 4.15 4.13 -9.95
N SER A 22 5.21 3.58 -9.37
CA SER A 22 6.20 2.75 -10.04
C SER A 22 6.34 1.38 -9.33
N PRO A 23 6.75 0.33 -10.07
CA PRO A 23 7.20 -0.91 -9.45
C PRO A 23 8.27 -0.64 -8.40
N GLY A 24 8.09 -1.18 -7.20
CA GLY A 24 8.94 -0.97 -6.04
C GLY A 24 8.37 0.00 -5.01
N ASP A 25 7.42 0.86 -5.39
CA ASP A 25 6.79 1.81 -4.47
C ASP A 25 5.97 1.11 -3.39
N VAL A 26 5.98 1.69 -2.18
CA VAL A 26 5.20 1.21 -1.04
C VAL A 26 4.00 2.11 -0.81
N LEU A 27 2.81 1.54 -0.88
CA LEU A 27 1.53 2.20 -0.59
C LEU A 27 1.08 1.83 0.82
N THR A 28 0.69 2.84 1.59
CA THR A 28 0.08 2.67 2.91
C THR A 28 -1.27 3.36 2.94
N PHE A 29 -2.33 2.64 3.28
CA PHE A 29 -3.67 3.20 3.35
C PHE A 29 -4.56 2.45 4.34
N PRO A 30 -5.56 3.11 4.94
CA PRO A 30 -6.53 2.42 5.79
C PRO A 30 -7.52 1.61 4.93
N GLN A 31 -7.72 0.34 5.26
CA GLN A 31 -8.76 -0.53 4.72
C GLN A 31 -9.69 -0.97 5.86
N GLY A 32 -10.85 -0.33 5.98
CA GLY A 32 -11.76 -0.55 7.11
C GLY A 32 -11.10 -0.15 8.43
N ASN A 33 -10.96 -1.11 9.36
CA ASN A 33 -10.33 -0.92 10.68
C ASN A 33 -8.83 -1.28 10.72
N ARG A 34 -8.20 -1.57 9.58
CA ARG A 34 -6.78 -1.93 9.51
C ARG A 34 -6.01 -0.97 8.62
N ILE A 35 -4.75 -0.72 8.94
CA ILE A 35 -3.82 -0.05 8.03
C ILE A 35 -3.16 -1.13 7.19
N ARG A 36 -3.16 -0.95 5.87
CA ARG A 36 -2.57 -1.90 4.95
C ARG A 36 -1.34 -1.30 4.30
N VAL A 37 -0.29 -2.10 4.21
CA VAL A 37 0.97 -1.75 3.56
C VAL A 37 1.21 -2.73 2.43
N VAL A 38 1.26 -2.23 1.20
CA VAL A 38 1.50 -3.05 0.01
C VAL A 38 2.63 -2.44 -0.81
N ARG A 39 3.48 -3.29 -1.37
CA ARG A 39 4.53 -2.90 -2.31
C ARG A 39 4.09 -3.23 -3.72
N ILE A 40 4.17 -2.27 -4.62
CA ILE A 40 3.88 -2.49 -6.04
C ILE A 40 5.00 -3.36 -6.63
N LEU A 41 4.64 -4.47 -7.27
CA LEU A 41 5.57 -5.34 -7.99
C LEU A 41 5.56 -5.04 -9.48
N ALA A 42 4.38 -4.72 -10.03
CA ALA A 42 4.19 -4.37 -11.43
C ALA A 42 2.98 -3.44 -11.59
N LEU A 43 2.93 -2.71 -12.70
CA LEU A 43 1.79 -1.86 -13.05
C LEU A 43 0.81 -2.67 -13.90
N GLY A 44 -0.45 -2.74 -13.46
CA GLY A 44 -1.52 -3.31 -14.26
C GLY A 44 -1.97 -2.32 -15.33
N GLU A 45 -1.94 -2.72 -16.60
CA GLU A 45 -2.49 -1.92 -17.71
C GLU A 45 -4.02 -1.85 -17.71
N ARG A 46 -4.68 -2.79 -17.02
CA ARG A 46 -6.13 -2.89 -16.90
C ARG A 46 -6.55 -3.43 -15.54
N ARG A 47 -7.80 -3.16 -15.16
CA ARG A 47 -8.42 -3.80 -14.00
C ARG A 47 -8.76 -5.25 -14.33
N GLY A 48 -7.93 -6.17 -13.84
CA GLY A 48 -8.16 -7.61 -13.94
C GLY A 48 -9.01 -8.18 -12.80
N PRO A 49 -9.30 -9.49 -12.82
CA PRO A 49 -9.89 -10.20 -11.70
C PRO A 49 -8.94 -10.22 -10.48
N ALA A 50 -9.50 -10.47 -9.30
CA ALA A 50 -8.78 -10.41 -8.01
C ALA A 50 -7.40 -11.11 -7.99
N PRO A 51 -7.23 -12.37 -8.44
CA PRO A 51 -5.94 -13.06 -8.37
C PRO A 51 -4.87 -12.44 -9.28
N GLU A 52 -5.27 -11.87 -10.42
CA GLU A 52 -4.32 -11.15 -11.30
C GLU A 52 -3.88 -9.84 -10.67
N ALA A 53 -4.77 -9.14 -9.96
CA ALA A 53 -4.43 -7.93 -9.24
C ALA A 53 -3.49 -8.21 -8.05
N GLU A 54 -3.69 -9.30 -7.32
CA GLU A 54 -2.82 -9.73 -6.22
C GLU A 54 -1.39 -10.04 -6.68
N ALA A 55 -1.20 -10.53 -7.90
CA ALA A 55 0.15 -10.73 -8.46
C ALA A 55 0.91 -9.41 -8.74
N LEU A 56 0.21 -8.27 -8.78
CA LEU A 56 0.82 -6.96 -9.08
C LEU A 56 1.36 -6.26 -7.83
N PHE A 57 1.07 -6.74 -6.62
CA PHE A 57 1.56 -6.16 -5.39
C PHE A 57 1.89 -7.22 -4.33
N ALA A 58 2.90 -6.97 -3.50
CA ALA A 58 3.19 -7.76 -2.33
C ALA A 58 2.57 -7.11 -1.10
N ASP A 59 1.80 -7.87 -0.33
CA ASP A 59 1.30 -7.43 0.97
C ASP A 59 2.43 -7.49 2.01
N LEU A 60 2.83 -6.34 2.52
CA LEU A 60 3.87 -6.23 3.56
C LEU A 60 3.27 -6.27 4.96
N ASP A 61 1.99 -5.87 5.11
CA ASP A 61 1.27 -5.92 6.38
C ASP A 61 1.13 -7.36 6.89
N ALA A 62 0.81 -8.32 6.02
CA ALA A 62 0.75 -9.75 6.34
C ALA A 62 2.10 -10.32 6.81
N LEU A 63 3.22 -9.66 6.49
CA LEU A 63 4.55 -10.10 6.88
C LEU A 63 5.00 -9.52 8.24
N THR A 64 4.42 -8.40 8.66
CA THR A 64 4.63 -7.83 10.00
C THR A 64 3.51 -8.29 10.92
N PRO A 65 3.73 -9.25 11.84
CA PRO A 65 2.83 -9.38 12.98
C PRO A 65 2.73 -7.99 13.67
N PRO A 66 1.58 -7.62 14.24
CA PRO A 66 1.38 -6.33 14.90
C PRO A 66 2.20 -6.14 16.20
N ASP A 67 3.36 -6.80 16.31
CA ASP A 67 4.21 -6.91 17.49
C ASP A 67 5.65 -6.46 17.19
N ASP A 68 5.83 -5.23 16.72
CA ASP A 68 7.16 -4.59 16.66
C ASP A 68 7.08 -3.08 16.97
N ALA A 69 6.04 -2.68 17.71
CA ALA A 69 5.96 -1.36 18.36
C ALA A 69 6.46 -1.39 19.82
N SER A 70 7.09 -2.49 20.24
CA SER A 70 7.74 -2.65 21.55
C SER A 70 9.18 -3.11 21.38
N SER A 71 9.97 -2.34 20.63
CA SER A 71 11.43 -2.33 20.78
C SER A 71 11.84 -0.94 21.26
N LEU A 72 11.43 -0.65 22.50
CA LEU A 72 11.95 0.42 23.35
C LEU A 72 12.16 -0.23 24.72
N GLU A 73 13.18 -1.06 24.82
CA GLU A 73 13.80 -1.45 26.09
C GLU A 73 15.32 -1.45 25.94
#